data_AF-A0A8H7UDK3-F1
#
_entry.id   AF-A0A8H7UDK3-F1
#
_cell.length_a   1.000
_cell.length_b   1.000
_cell.length_c   1.000
_cell.angle_alpha   90.00
_cell.angle_beta   90.00
_cell.angle_gamma   90.00
#
_symmetry.space_group_name_H-M   'P 1'
#
loop_
_entity.id
_entity.type
_entity.pdbx_description
1 polymer ?
#
loop_
_entity_poly.entity_id
_entity_poly.type
_entity_poly.pdbx_seq_one_letter_code
_entity_poly.pdbx_strand_id
1 'polypeptide(L)'
;MKLSLKVLALWACVLAVSAQEVSTPPNQSPAPAGTSDTLPSASQPSASSVAPTSASQPSASSVAPTSASVSAPSSVSASATSSSAAATGSNLSDCLNADPNTSTSFFANSKLTDAPQNTTGFSVTYSNVYKVVTNKLTNENYILYCTRTQPNLTNIQAKTYIHIPVTKIAVVDTRALGYLGLLNQNDIVYVGNSSNLTSPCVSSKPAQYNISDPSFSQSAYDLVVFPDSGGNDPNGISFGLTYQATPLALAEWIKYFSLFTNQETVAEQIFNKIKQSYETARDSINGADISYKRNITFMQYFPDSTKFNVFEDMYFKNISSDAGGNLTTSLISQPGDPSTLRAQVTNSSIVVDFTALTAPNNTFDYWNNWIGYVQPNLTNAANTALDNAKQHGGLYLNDPQAPPFERFNQLWRVDKSVSAAGADDFYSRGLARPDLVLQDLILAQYPDYPGGYKRAFLRNLAANEPTETTNGDSYGCGLATNLAVASKQSYSNHTADSPMITFSGGLSLPAIIGLSIGGGLIAIACIAASAVTISKKIKNRKRFTRLTDVGGEAFDMPRQSHAEESALYGPHDDFEEDLPTGRYGGSGRQMS
;
A
#
# COMPACT_ATOMS: atom_id res chain seq x y z
N MET A 1 -40.43 5.27 -22.05
CA MET A 1 -39.85 4.55 -23.21
C MET A 1 -38.88 5.45 -24.00
N LYS A 2 -37.68 5.73 -23.47
CA LYS A 2 -36.61 6.49 -24.19
C LYS A 2 -35.19 6.33 -23.62
N LEU A 3 -34.92 5.25 -22.89
CA LEU A 3 -33.62 4.97 -22.24
C LEU A 3 -32.84 3.79 -22.87
N SER A 4 -33.47 2.98 -23.73
CA SER A 4 -32.86 1.73 -24.25
C SER A 4 -31.96 1.90 -25.49
N LEU A 5 -31.98 3.06 -26.15
CA LEU A 5 -31.28 3.24 -27.43
C LEU A 5 -29.80 3.66 -27.32
N LYS A 6 -29.35 4.12 -26.14
CA LYS A 6 -27.95 4.51 -25.91
C LYS A 6 -27.06 3.36 -25.44
N VAL A 7 -27.63 2.30 -24.85
CA VAL A 7 -26.88 1.13 -24.38
C VAL A 7 -26.53 0.20 -25.55
N LEU A 8 -27.44 0.01 -26.52
CA LEU A 8 -27.18 -0.81 -27.71
C LEU A 8 -26.01 -0.30 -28.58
N ALA A 9 -25.80 1.02 -28.65
CA ALA A 9 -24.76 1.62 -29.48
C ALA A 9 -23.33 1.38 -28.94
N LEU A 10 -23.15 1.28 -27.61
CA LEU A 10 -21.84 0.95 -27.04
C LEU A 10 -21.48 -0.54 -27.21
N TRP A 11 -22.45 -1.44 -27.12
CA TRP A 11 -22.22 -2.88 -27.29
C TRP A 11 -21.79 -3.27 -28.72
N ALA A 12 -22.30 -2.56 -29.74
CA ALA A 12 -21.96 -2.84 -31.14
C ALA A 12 -20.48 -2.56 -31.51
N CYS A 13 -19.80 -1.64 -30.81
CA CYS A 13 -18.38 -1.37 -31.07
C CYS A 13 -17.43 -2.42 -30.47
N VAL A 14 -17.84 -3.10 -29.39
CA VAL A 14 -16.99 -4.09 -28.71
C VAL A 14 -16.91 -5.41 -29.49
N LEU A 15 -18.01 -5.82 -30.13
CA LEU A 15 -18.11 -7.08 -30.88
C LEU A 15 -17.45 -7.05 -32.28
N ALA A 16 -17.07 -5.88 -32.79
CA ALA A 16 -16.46 -5.74 -34.11
C ALA A 16 -14.95 -6.05 -34.14
N VAL A 17 -14.29 -6.15 -32.98
CA VAL A 17 -12.84 -6.41 -32.86
C VAL A 17 -12.53 -7.90 -32.74
N SER A 18 -13.49 -8.73 -32.35
CA SER A 18 -13.31 -10.17 -32.08
C SER A 18 -13.48 -11.08 -33.31
N ALA A 19 -13.51 -10.55 -34.53
CA ALA A 19 -13.82 -11.31 -35.74
C ALA A 19 -12.82 -11.08 -36.88
N GLN A 20 -11.59 -11.61 -36.72
CA GLN A 20 -10.73 -11.87 -37.87
C GLN A 20 -9.84 -13.10 -37.62
N GLU A 21 -10.29 -14.23 -38.16
CA GLU A 21 -9.60 -15.52 -38.06
C GLU A 21 -8.41 -15.62 -39.03
N VAL A 22 -7.33 -16.21 -38.51
CA VAL A 22 -6.53 -17.29 -39.10
C VAL A 22 -6.29 -17.27 -40.63
N SER A 23 -5.03 -17.12 -41.01
CA SER A 23 -4.43 -18.01 -42.02
C SER A 23 -2.93 -18.19 -41.77
N THR A 24 -2.51 -19.46 -41.64
CA THR A 24 -1.09 -19.87 -41.63
C THR A 24 -0.89 -20.99 -42.67
N PRO A 25 0.21 -20.98 -43.42
CA PRO A 25 0.76 -22.18 -44.05
C PRO A 25 2.01 -22.68 -43.30
N PRO A 26 2.44 -23.93 -43.51
CA PRO A 26 3.06 -24.70 -42.43
C PRO A 26 4.58 -24.92 -42.54
N ASN A 27 5.09 -25.57 -41.49
CA ASN A 27 6.17 -26.57 -41.51
C ASN A 27 7.62 -26.04 -41.40
N GLN A 28 8.26 -26.27 -40.24
CA GLN A 28 9.17 -27.42 -40.03
C GLN A 28 9.81 -27.38 -38.63
N SER A 29 9.92 -28.54 -37.99
CA SER A 29 10.86 -28.80 -36.89
C SER A 29 12.00 -29.67 -37.44
N PRO A 30 13.21 -29.59 -36.86
CA PRO A 30 13.72 -30.83 -36.28
C PRO A 30 14.31 -30.68 -34.87
N ALA A 31 14.63 -31.85 -34.30
CA ALA A 31 14.97 -32.11 -32.91
C ALA A 31 16.51 -32.01 -32.63
N PRO A 32 17.02 -32.37 -31.43
CA PRO A 32 18.29 -31.85 -30.91
C PRO A 32 19.54 -32.64 -31.34
N ALA A 33 20.70 -32.01 -31.11
CA ALA A 33 21.99 -32.70 -31.02
C ALA A 33 22.63 -32.40 -29.66
N GLY A 34 23.18 -33.43 -29.01
CA GLY A 34 23.98 -33.30 -27.81
C GLY A 34 25.28 -34.07 -27.95
N THR A 35 26.33 -33.58 -27.29
CA THR A 35 27.63 -34.21 -26.94
C THR A 35 28.32 -33.19 -26.03
N SER A 36 28.53 -33.42 -24.74
CA SER A 36 29.53 -34.32 -24.13
C SER A 36 30.98 -33.94 -24.45
N ASP A 37 31.62 -33.18 -23.54
CA ASP A 37 33.04 -33.30 -23.18
C ASP A 37 33.26 -32.51 -21.88
N THR A 38 33.50 -33.16 -20.73
CA THR A 38 34.77 -33.72 -20.19
C THR A 38 35.68 -32.67 -19.53
N LEU A 39 35.98 -32.94 -18.24
CA LEU A 39 36.87 -32.17 -17.34
C LEU A 39 38.34 -32.22 -17.78
N PRO A 40 39.18 -31.29 -17.29
CA PRO A 40 40.05 -31.70 -16.18
C PRO A 40 40.10 -30.73 -14.99
N SER A 41 40.76 -31.19 -13.92
CA SER A 41 40.79 -30.64 -12.56
C SER A 41 42.08 -29.83 -12.25
N ALA A 42 42.32 -29.57 -10.96
CA ALA A 42 43.43 -28.81 -10.32
C ALA A 42 43.21 -27.27 -10.22
N SER A 43 43.58 -26.58 -9.12
CA SER A 43 44.26 -27.00 -7.88
C SER A 43 44.04 -25.99 -6.72
N GLN A 44 44.22 -26.44 -5.47
CA GLN A 44 44.39 -25.56 -4.29
C GLN A 44 45.70 -24.73 -4.34
N PRO A 45 45.83 -23.69 -3.51
CA PRO A 45 46.52 -23.83 -2.20
C PRO A 45 45.64 -23.39 -1.01
N SER A 46 45.60 -24.10 0.11
CA SER A 46 46.61 -24.21 1.19
C SER A 46 46.54 -23.07 2.22
N ALA A 47 46.39 -23.46 3.50
CA ALA A 47 46.22 -22.57 4.64
C ALA A 47 47.53 -21.91 5.11
N SER A 48 47.42 -20.85 5.91
CA SER A 48 48.46 -20.43 6.85
C SER A 48 47.85 -19.79 8.09
N SER A 49 48.18 -20.38 9.24
CA SER A 49 47.74 -19.99 10.57
C SER A 49 48.75 -19.06 11.23
N VAL A 50 48.33 -17.89 11.75
CA VAL A 50 49.04 -17.20 12.85
C VAL A 50 48.06 -16.53 13.81
N ALA A 51 48.12 -16.98 15.06
CA ALA A 51 47.82 -16.28 16.29
C ALA A 51 48.88 -16.77 17.32
N PRO A 52 49.06 -16.18 18.53
CA PRO A 52 48.30 -15.08 19.15
C PRO A 52 49.20 -13.95 19.71
N THR A 53 48.58 -12.88 20.26
CA THR A 53 49.15 -12.18 21.43
C THR A 53 48.07 -11.51 22.27
N SER A 54 48.26 -11.53 23.60
CA SER A 54 47.32 -11.10 24.64
C SER A 54 47.76 -9.82 25.35
N ALA A 55 46.81 -8.92 25.64
CA ALA A 55 46.91 -7.84 26.66
C ALA A 55 45.48 -7.32 26.96
N SER A 56 44.82 -7.78 28.03
CA SER A 56 44.80 -7.20 29.39
C SER A 56 43.87 -5.99 29.56
N GLN A 57 42.81 -6.18 30.36
CA GLN A 57 41.92 -5.12 30.89
C GLN A 57 42.69 -4.16 31.83
N PRO A 58 42.06 -3.02 32.17
CA PRO A 58 41.85 -2.78 33.60
C PRO A 58 40.38 -2.46 33.95
N SER A 59 40.01 -2.82 35.18
CA SER A 59 38.71 -2.58 35.80
C SER A 59 38.59 -1.16 36.35
N ALA A 60 37.35 -0.63 36.41
CA ALA A 60 37.00 0.47 37.30
C ALA A 60 35.56 0.32 37.81
N SER A 61 35.38 0.34 39.13
CA SER A 61 34.08 0.27 39.80
C SER A 61 33.72 1.61 40.44
N SER A 62 32.46 2.02 40.35
CA SER A 62 31.82 2.96 41.31
C SER A 62 30.30 2.85 41.19
N VAL A 63 29.63 2.21 42.17
CA VAL A 63 28.93 2.86 43.30
C VAL A 63 27.64 3.57 42.89
N ALA A 64 26.51 3.04 43.36
CA ALA A 64 25.19 3.65 43.32
C ALA A 64 24.83 4.26 44.70
N PRO A 65 24.03 5.34 44.75
CA PRO A 65 23.43 5.83 45.99
C PRO A 65 21.96 5.44 46.13
N THR A 66 21.61 4.86 47.28
CA THR A 66 20.23 4.65 47.75
C THR A 66 19.66 5.88 48.44
N SER A 67 18.44 6.29 48.08
CA SER A 67 17.53 7.13 48.89
C SER A 67 16.18 7.29 48.17
N ALA A 68 15.03 7.50 48.79
CA ALA A 68 14.54 7.18 50.14
C ALA A 68 13.00 7.37 50.08
N SER A 69 12.22 6.50 50.71
CA SER A 69 10.75 6.58 50.68
C SER A 69 10.23 7.71 51.58
N VAL A 70 9.34 8.57 51.06
CA VAL A 70 8.57 9.53 51.86
C VAL A 70 7.09 9.13 51.85
N SER A 71 6.55 8.88 53.04
CA SER A 71 5.13 8.59 53.27
C SER A 71 4.38 9.86 53.67
N ALA A 72 3.15 10.03 53.17
CA ALA A 72 2.20 11.05 53.63
C ALA A 72 0.76 10.46 53.64
N PRO A 73 -0.16 11.00 54.47
CA PRO A 73 -1.14 10.14 55.14
C PRO A 73 -2.52 10.01 54.49
N SER A 74 -3.25 9.02 54.99
CA SER A 74 -4.62 8.63 54.62
C SER A 74 -5.67 9.73 54.84
N SER A 75 -6.63 9.84 53.91
CA SER A 75 -7.93 10.46 54.15
C SER A 75 -9.05 9.42 54.02
N VAL A 76 -9.91 9.36 55.03
CA VAL A 76 -11.01 8.38 55.11
C VAL A 76 -12.31 9.05 54.66
N SER A 77 -13.09 8.41 53.78
CA SER A 77 -14.53 8.69 53.66
C SER A 77 -15.32 7.63 52.88
N ALA A 78 -16.34 7.11 53.57
CA ALA A 78 -17.64 6.61 53.09
C ALA A 78 -17.72 5.58 51.94
N SER A 79 -18.22 4.39 52.29
CA SER A 79 -18.78 3.41 51.35
C SER A 79 -19.97 3.95 50.55
N ALA A 80 -20.03 3.62 49.27
CA ALA A 80 -21.27 3.51 48.52
C ALA A 80 -21.37 2.06 48.00
N THR A 81 -22.29 1.28 48.58
CA THR A 81 -22.43 -0.14 48.26
C THR A 81 -23.11 -0.33 46.91
N SER A 82 -22.35 -0.68 45.87
CA SER A 82 -22.88 -1.21 44.61
C SER A 82 -22.22 -2.56 44.31
N SER A 83 -22.99 -3.63 44.50
CA SER A 83 -22.55 -5.00 44.28
C SER A 83 -22.50 -5.34 42.79
N SER A 84 -21.50 -4.82 42.06
CA SER A 84 -20.96 -5.54 40.91
C SER A 84 -19.73 -6.31 41.39
N ALA A 85 -19.75 -7.64 41.26
CA ALA A 85 -18.56 -8.46 41.46
C ALA A 85 -17.56 -8.16 40.33
N ALA A 86 -16.75 -7.12 40.52
CA ALA A 86 -15.61 -6.84 39.68
C ALA A 86 -14.68 -8.05 39.78
N ALA A 87 -14.54 -8.79 38.68
CA ALA A 87 -13.65 -9.95 38.62
C ALA A 87 -12.23 -9.46 38.94
N THR A 88 -11.69 -9.88 40.08
CA THR A 88 -10.31 -9.59 40.47
C THR A 88 -9.38 -10.28 39.49
N GLY A 89 -8.95 -9.55 38.46
CA GLY A 89 -8.06 -10.04 37.43
C GLY A 89 -6.79 -10.59 38.07
N SER A 90 -6.57 -11.89 37.89
CA SER A 90 -5.39 -12.59 38.41
C SER A 90 -4.18 -12.35 37.50
N ASN A 91 -2.96 -12.60 37.98
CA ASN A 91 -1.80 -12.49 37.09
C ASN A 91 -1.91 -13.53 35.99
N LEU A 92 -1.62 -13.14 34.75
CA LEU A 92 -1.78 -14.03 33.59
C LEU A 92 -0.84 -15.26 33.65
N SER A 93 0.29 -15.13 34.37
CA SER A 93 1.19 -16.24 34.73
C SER A 93 0.50 -17.38 35.48
N ASP A 94 -0.48 -17.05 36.31
CA ASP A 94 -1.09 -17.99 37.26
C ASP A 94 -2.02 -18.96 36.52
N CYS A 95 -2.45 -18.61 35.31
CA CYS A 95 -3.24 -19.46 34.43
C CYS A 95 -2.56 -20.78 34.08
N LEU A 96 -1.22 -20.79 33.95
CA LEU A 96 -0.42 -21.97 33.57
C LEU A 96 -0.62 -23.17 34.51
N ASN A 97 -1.00 -22.92 35.76
CA ASN A 97 -1.25 -23.94 36.77
C ASN A 97 -2.75 -24.16 37.05
N ALA A 98 -3.64 -23.39 36.41
CA ALA A 98 -5.07 -23.39 36.68
C ALA A 98 -5.82 -24.54 35.97
N ASP A 99 -6.95 -24.94 36.58
CA ASP A 99 -7.91 -25.87 36.00
C ASP A 99 -8.74 -25.17 34.90
N PRO A 100 -9.00 -25.82 33.74
CA PRO A 100 -9.80 -25.24 32.66
C PRO A 100 -11.26 -24.92 33.03
N ASN A 101 -11.77 -25.38 34.17
CA ASN A 101 -13.12 -25.11 34.64
C ASN A 101 -13.17 -24.00 35.73
N THR A 102 -12.05 -23.33 36.03
CA THR A 102 -12.05 -22.26 37.04
C THR A 102 -12.90 -21.05 36.64
N SER A 103 -13.54 -20.43 37.64
CA SER A 103 -14.24 -19.15 37.47
C SER A 103 -13.30 -17.95 37.41
N THR A 104 -12.01 -18.12 37.73
CA THR A 104 -10.98 -17.08 37.67
C THR A 104 -10.81 -16.52 36.25
N SER A 105 -10.92 -15.20 36.10
CA SER A 105 -10.72 -14.52 34.81
C SER A 105 -9.27 -14.03 34.68
N PHE A 106 -8.43 -14.79 33.96
CA PHE A 106 -7.02 -14.44 33.74
C PHE A 106 -6.82 -13.38 32.66
N PHE A 107 -7.71 -13.34 31.67
CA PHE A 107 -7.66 -12.35 30.59
C PHE A 107 -8.37 -11.02 30.91
N ALA A 108 -8.85 -10.81 32.14
CA ALA A 108 -9.59 -9.60 32.50
C ALA A 108 -8.83 -8.30 32.19
N ASN A 109 -7.52 -8.29 32.48
CA ASN A 109 -6.63 -7.13 32.35
C ASN A 109 -5.72 -7.18 31.11
N SER A 110 -5.88 -8.19 30.25
CA SER A 110 -5.01 -8.47 29.09
C SER A 110 -5.79 -8.56 27.78
N LYS A 111 -6.93 -7.86 27.71
CA LYS A 111 -7.72 -7.73 26.48
C LYS A 111 -7.17 -6.58 25.65
N LEU A 112 -7.24 -6.72 24.33
CA LEU A 112 -7.21 -5.57 23.43
C LEU A 112 -8.29 -4.57 23.86
N THR A 113 -7.89 -3.34 24.13
CA THR A 113 -8.77 -2.24 24.51
C THR A 113 -9.37 -1.55 23.28
N ASP A 114 -8.56 -1.40 22.23
CA ASP A 114 -8.99 -0.98 20.90
C ASP A 114 -9.31 -2.22 20.08
N ALA A 115 -10.61 -2.56 20.00
CA ALA A 115 -11.10 -3.65 19.17
C ALA A 115 -10.57 -3.51 17.72
N PRO A 116 -10.05 -4.59 17.10
CA PRO A 116 -9.54 -4.53 15.74
C PRO A 116 -10.60 -3.94 14.80
N GLN A 117 -10.21 -2.96 13.97
CA GLN A 117 -11.14 -2.36 13.01
C GLN A 117 -11.78 -3.45 12.15
N ASN A 118 -13.05 -3.29 11.75
CA ASN A 118 -13.77 -4.32 10.98
C ASN A 118 -13.03 -4.73 9.68
N THR A 119 -12.21 -3.83 9.14
CA THR A 119 -11.35 -4.00 7.95
C THR A 119 -10.03 -4.73 8.20
N THR A 120 -9.64 -5.03 9.45
CA THR A 120 -8.36 -5.71 9.76
C THR A 120 -8.30 -7.15 9.30
N GLY A 121 -9.43 -7.85 9.14
CA GLY A 121 -9.43 -9.25 8.72
C GLY A 121 -9.27 -10.27 9.85
N PHE A 122 -9.35 -9.88 11.13
CA PHE A 122 -9.48 -10.83 12.24
C PHE A 122 -10.48 -10.35 13.31
N SER A 123 -10.74 -11.20 14.31
CA SER A 123 -11.46 -10.83 15.55
C SER A 123 -11.08 -11.76 16.70
N VAL A 124 -11.27 -11.30 17.94
CA VAL A 124 -11.06 -12.09 19.15
C VAL A 124 -12.22 -11.90 20.13
N THR A 125 -12.63 -12.99 20.79
CA THR A 125 -13.50 -12.94 21.98
C THR A 125 -12.78 -13.57 23.18
N TYR A 126 -12.97 -12.98 24.36
CA TYR A 126 -12.27 -13.37 25.58
C TYR A 126 -13.23 -14.05 26.55
N SER A 127 -12.89 -15.28 26.94
CA SER A 127 -13.49 -15.98 28.09
C SER A 127 -12.55 -15.87 29.30
N ASN A 128 -12.89 -16.54 30.41
CA ASN A 128 -12.08 -16.47 31.63
C ASN A 128 -10.69 -17.14 31.50
N VAL A 129 -10.63 -18.27 30.80
CA VAL A 129 -9.43 -19.13 30.70
C VAL A 129 -8.97 -19.41 29.26
N TYR A 130 -9.72 -18.93 28.26
CA TYR A 130 -9.36 -19.04 26.85
C TYR A 130 -9.81 -17.81 26.02
N LYS A 131 -9.22 -17.65 24.85
CA LYS A 131 -9.60 -16.70 23.80
C LYS A 131 -10.09 -17.48 22.58
N VAL A 132 -11.10 -16.99 21.88
CA VAL A 132 -11.48 -17.48 20.55
C VAL A 132 -10.99 -16.46 19.53
N VAL A 133 -10.13 -16.87 18.60
CA VAL A 133 -9.57 -16.00 17.56
C VAL A 133 -10.04 -16.47 16.19
N THR A 134 -10.57 -15.57 15.38
CA THR A 134 -11.03 -15.84 14.01
C THR A 134 -10.15 -15.07 13.03
N ASN A 135 -9.41 -15.79 12.19
CA ASN A 135 -8.83 -15.21 10.97
C ASN A 135 -9.94 -15.16 9.90
N LYS A 136 -10.43 -13.95 9.60
CA LYS A 136 -11.52 -13.73 8.63
C LYS A 136 -11.03 -13.78 7.17
N LEU A 137 -9.73 -13.65 6.92
CA LEU A 137 -9.16 -13.76 5.57
C LEU A 137 -9.20 -15.20 5.06
N THR A 138 -8.99 -16.16 5.96
CA THR A 138 -8.91 -17.59 5.62
C THR A 138 -10.07 -18.41 6.21
N ASN A 139 -10.98 -17.76 6.95
CA ASN A 139 -12.09 -18.38 7.66
C ASN A 139 -11.65 -19.51 8.65
N GLU A 140 -10.50 -19.32 9.32
CA GLU A 140 -9.97 -20.27 10.31
C GLU A 140 -10.19 -19.75 11.75
N ASN A 141 -10.65 -20.62 12.64
CA ASN A 141 -10.91 -20.33 14.06
C ASN A 141 -9.92 -21.07 14.96
N TYR A 142 -9.44 -20.39 16.01
CA TYR A 142 -8.45 -20.92 16.96
C TYR A 142 -8.94 -20.73 18.40
N ILE A 143 -8.71 -21.72 19.26
CA ILE A 143 -8.86 -21.57 20.71
C ILE A 143 -7.47 -21.39 21.31
N LEU A 144 -7.22 -20.23 21.92
CA LEU A 144 -5.98 -19.96 22.64
C LEU A 144 -6.23 -20.13 24.13
N TYR A 145 -5.54 -21.05 24.79
CA TYR A 145 -5.76 -21.38 26.20
C TYR A 145 -4.45 -21.35 26.99
N CYS A 146 -4.48 -20.88 28.23
CA CYS A 146 -3.29 -20.82 29.10
C CYS A 146 -3.33 -21.83 30.25
N THR A 147 -4.37 -22.66 30.34
CA THR A 147 -4.55 -23.63 31.42
C THR A 147 -3.74 -24.90 31.21
N ARG A 148 -3.32 -25.53 32.31
CA ARG A 148 -2.47 -26.75 32.34
C ARG A 148 -2.96 -27.87 31.42
N THR A 149 -4.27 -27.94 31.18
CA THR A 149 -4.90 -28.85 30.23
C THR A 149 -5.85 -28.08 29.31
N GLN A 150 -6.00 -28.58 28.08
CA GLN A 150 -6.92 -28.02 27.09
C GLN A 150 -8.37 -27.97 27.62
N PRO A 151 -9.10 -26.85 27.45
CA PRO A 151 -10.52 -26.79 27.78
C PRO A 151 -11.36 -27.63 26.80
N ASN A 152 -12.35 -28.34 27.31
CA ASN A 152 -13.28 -29.13 26.49
C ASN A 152 -14.47 -28.26 26.04
N LEU A 153 -14.44 -27.78 24.80
CA LEU A 153 -15.45 -26.89 24.24
C LEU A 153 -16.22 -27.60 23.11
N THR A 154 -17.41 -28.12 23.42
CA THR A 154 -18.24 -28.86 22.44
C THR A 154 -19.00 -27.97 21.46
N ASN A 155 -19.18 -26.69 21.80
CA ASN A 155 -20.09 -25.77 21.11
C ASN A 155 -19.37 -24.79 20.16
N ILE A 156 -18.04 -24.89 20.03
CA ILE A 156 -17.24 -23.98 19.22
C ILE A 156 -16.42 -24.81 18.23
N GLN A 157 -16.67 -24.60 16.93
CA GLN A 157 -15.82 -25.18 15.88
C GLN A 157 -14.52 -24.39 15.78
N ALA A 158 -13.43 -25.04 16.16
CA ALA A 158 -12.07 -24.53 16.03
C ALA A 158 -11.26 -25.48 15.16
N LYS A 159 -10.38 -24.91 14.34
CA LYS A 159 -9.38 -25.65 13.58
C LYS A 159 -8.38 -26.31 14.52
N THR A 160 -7.88 -25.56 15.50
CA THR A 160 -6.97 -26.09 16.53
C THR A 160 -7.02 -25.30 17.84
N TYR A 161 -6.42 -25.90 18.86
CA TYR A 161 -6.25 -25.40 20.23
C TYR A 161 -4.77 -25.17 20.48
N ILE A 162 -4.38 -23.95 20.82
CA ILE A 162 -2.97 -23.54 20.99
C ILE A 162 -2.76 -23.11 22.43
N HIS A 163 -1.75 -23.68 23.08
CA HIS A 163 -1.37 -23.32 24.44
C HIS A 163 -0.56 -22.01 24.42
N ILE A 164 -0.95 -21.04 25.25
CA ILE A 164 -0.38 -19.68 25.27
C ILE A 164 0.16 -19.29 26.65
N PRO A 165 1.24 -18.49 26.74
CA PRO A 165 1.95 -17.85 25.65
C PRO A 165 2.83 -18.83 24.86
N VAL A 166 2.83 -18.71 23.54
CA VAL A 166 3.80 -19.39 22.68
C VAL A 166 5.17 -18.75 22.85
N THR A 167 6.23 -19.54 22.81
CA THR A 167 7.62 -19.08 22.99
C THR A 167 8.50 -19.43 21.80
N LYS A 168 8.35 -20.64 21.25
CA LYS A 168 9.09 -21.13 20.09
C LYS A 168 8.21 -21.17 18.88
N ILE A 169 8.62 -20.48 17.80
CA ILE A 169 7.77 -20.29 16.62
C ILE A 169 8.48 -20.80 15.37
N ALA A 170 7.75 -21.51 14.51
CA ALA A 170 8.13 -21.80 13.15
C ALA A 170 7.42 -20.84 12.19
N VAL A 171 8.14 -20.26 11.23
CA VAL A 171 7.64 -19.19 10.36
C VAL A 171 7.83 -19.57 8.90
N VAL A 172 6.84 -20.29 8.35
CA VAL A 172 6.86 -20.69 6.93
C VAL A 172 6.67 -19.46 6.04
N ASP A 173 5.80 -18.54 6.44
CA ASP A 173 5.66 -17.22 5.81
C ASP A 173 6.51 -16.15 6.51
N THR A 174 7.66 -15.80 5.93
CA THR A 174 8.62 -14.85 6.49
C THR A 174 8.10 -13.41 6.64
N ARG A 175 6.90 -13.10 6.11
CA ARG A 175 6.20 -11.84 6.36
C ARG A 175 5.77 -11.69 7.83
N ALA A 176 5.59 -12.80 8.57
CA ALA A 176 5.26 -12.76 10.00
C ALA A 176 6.42 -12.25 10.87
N LEU A 177 7.68 -12.32 10.39
CA LEU A 177 8.88 -11.95 11.15
C LEU A 177 8.89 -10.47 11.58
N GLY A 178 8.33 -9.55 10.78
CA GLY A 178 8.24 -8.14 11.17
C GLY A 178 7.35 -7.91 12.39
N TYR A 179 6.23 -8.62 12.47
CA TYR A 179 5.30 -8.53 13.59
C TYR A 179 5.86 -9.18 14.86
N LEU A 180 6.45 -10.36 14.72
CA LEU A 180 7.09 -11.07 15.83
C LEU A 180 8.31 -10.31 16.37
N GLY A 181 9.15 -9.74 15.49
CA GLY A 181 10.29 -8.93 15.89
C GLY A 181 9.91 -7.65 16.65
N LEU A 182 8.82 -6.98 16.26
CA LEU A 182 8.27 -5.84 17.02
C LEU A 182 7.80 -6.26 18.42
N LEU A 183 7.21 -7.44 18.55
CA LEU A 183 6.83 -8.07 19.81
C LEU A 183 8.01 -8.68 20.58
N ASN A 184 9.25 -8.49 20.12
CA ASN A 184 10.48 -9.10 20.65
C ASN A 184 10.44 -10.64 20.73
N GLN A 185 9.64 -11.28 19.89
CA GLN A 185 9.46 -12.73 19.81
C GLN A 185 10.43 -13.31 18.77
N ASN A 186 11.67 -13.47 19.23
CA ASN A 186 12.84 -13.73 18.39
C ASN A 186 13.30 -15.20 18.40
N ASP A 187 12.66 -16.08 19.17
CA ASP A 187 12.98 -17.50 19.26
C ASP A 187 12.31 -18.29 18.13
N ILE A 188 12.77 -17.99 16.90
CA ILE A 188 12.32 -18.65 15.67
C ILE A 188 13.15 -19.91 15.45
N VAL A 189 12.50 -21.07 15.40
CA VAL A 189 13.15 -22.39 15.32
C VAL A 189 13.27 -22.87 13.87
N TYR A 190 12.24 -22.64 13.07
CA TYR A 190 12.22 -22.97 11.64
C TYR A 190 11.74 -21.79 10.80
N VAL A 191 12.22 -21.68 9.56
CA VAL A 191 11.71 -20.76 8.54
C VAL A 191 11.47 -21.46 7.20
N GLY A 192 10.44 -21.06 6.45
CA GLY A 192 10.08 -21.72 5.18
C GLY A 192 11.21 -21.76 4.16
N ASN A 193 11.92 -20.63 4.01
CA ASN A 193 13.18 -20.54 3.27
C ASN A 193 14.19 -19.75 4.10
N SER A 194 15.30 -20.38 4.47
CA SER A 194 16.37 -19.76 5.28
C SER A 194 17.15 -18.68 4.55
N SER A 195 17.07 -18.63 3.22
CA SER A 195 17.60 -17.52 2.40
C SER A 195 16.79 -16.24 2.60
N ASN A 196 15.47 -16.36 2.83
CA ASN A 196 14.54 -15.24 3.01
C ASN A 196 14.53 -14.69 4.45
N LEU A 197 15.51 -15.08 5.29
CA LEU A 197 15.66 -14.54 6.64
C LEU A 197 16.33 -13.17 6.57
N THR A 198 15.60 -12.14 7.02
CA THR A 198 15.96 -10.72 6.92
C THR A 198 16.23 -10.06 8.26
N SER A 199 15.56 -10.54 9.31
CA SER A 199 15.63 -9.99 10.67
C SER A 199 16.96 -10.36 11.36
N PRO A 200 17.80 -9.38 11.72
CA PRO A 200 18.98 -9.61 12.56
C PRO A 200 18.62 -9.81 14.04
N CYS A 201 17.34 -9.68 14.43
CA CYS A 201 16.91 -9.82 15.82
C CYS A 201 16.72 -11.27 16.27
N VAL A 202 16.65 -12.23 15.33
CA VAL A 202 16.38 -13.64 15.65
C VAL A 202 17.53 -14.21 16.47
N SER A 203 17.21 -14.84 17.61
CA SER A 203 18.18 -15.19 18.67
C SER A 203 19.22 -16.25 18.24
N SER A 204 18.87 -17.07 17.27
CA SER A 204 19.72 -18.09 16.66
C SER A 204 19.35 -18.27 15.19
N LYS A 205 20.23 -18.86 14.37
CA LYS A 205 19.90 -19.12 12.96
C LYS A 205 18.85 -20.25 12.87
N PRO A 206 17.61 -20.00 12.42
CA PRO A 206 16.59 -21.02 12.29
C PRO A 206 16.97 -22.06 11.22
N ALA A 207 16.54 -23.30 11.43
CA ALA A 207 16.60 -24.34 10.41
C ALA A 207 15.53 -24.12 9.33
N GLN A 208 15.61 -24.84 8.21
CA GLN A 208 14.54 -24.78 7.22
C GLN A 208 13.34 -25.61 7.70
N TYR A 209 12.12 -25.09 7.51
CA TYR A 209 10.90 -25.86 7.73
C TYR A 209 10.74 -26.90 6.61
N ASN A 210 11.25 -28.12 6.86
CA ASN A 210 11.20 -29.23 5.93
C ASN A 210 10.79 -30.51 6.67
N ILE A 211 9.51 -30.89 6.55
CA ILE A 211 8.95 -32.09 7.19
C ILE A 211 9.56 -33.41 6.68
N SER A 212 10.34 -33.38 5.60
CA SER A 212 11.04 -34.56 5.05
C SER A 212 12.48 -34.69 5.58
N ASP A 213 12.98 -33.71 6.34
CA ASP A 213 14.31 -33.77 6.95
C ASP A 213 14.27 -34.67 8.20
N PRO A 214 15.15 -35.70 8.32
CA PRO A 214 15.19 -36.56 9.51
C PRO A 214 15.50 -35.84 10.83
N SER A 215 16.03 -34.62 10.78
CA SER A 215 16.27 -33.76 11.96
C SER A 215 15.07 -32.87 12.32
N PHE A 216 14.06 -32.78 11.46
CA PHE A 216 12.86 -32.00 11.73
C PHE A 216 12.03 -32.61 12.86
N SER A 217 11.63 -31.77 13.81
CA SER A 217 10.74 -32.16 14.91
C SER A 217 9.64 -31.14 15.11
N GLN A 218 8.38 -31.59 15.06
CA GLN A 218 7.21 -30.77 15.39
C GLN A 218 7.18 -30.37 16.87
N SER A 219 7.81 -31.14 17.77
CA SER A 219 7.90 -30.78 19.20
C SER A 219 8.91 -29.66 19.50
N ALA A 220 9.59 -29.12 18.49
CA ALA A 220 10.53 -28.02 18.66
C ALA A 220 9.87 -26.64 18.65
N TYR A 221 8.58 -26.52 18.27
CA TYR A 221 7.82 -25.27 18.25
C TYR A 221 6.43 -25.40 18.89
N ASP A 222 5.97 -24.30 19.49
CA ASP A 222 4.65 -24.15 20.09
C ASP A 222 3.61 -23.66 19.05
N LEU A 223 4.09 -23.04 17.96
CA LEU A 223 3.28 -22.42 16.91
C LEU A 223 3.99 -22.55 15.55
N VAL A 224 3.25 -22.78 14.46
CA VAL A 224 3.75 -22.62 13.09
C VAL A 224 2.82 -21.72 12.25
N VAL A 225 3.42 -20.72 11.57
CA VAL A 225 2.72 -19.71 10.77
C VAL A 225 2.89 -20.01 9.27
N PHE A 226 1.78 -20.30 8.59
CA PHE A 226 1.73 -20.61 7.16
C PHE A 226 1.14 -19.45 6.34
N PRO A 227 1.47 -19.34 5.03
CA PRO A 227 0.99 -18.24 4.20
C PRO A 227 -0.52 -18.27 3.96
N ASP A 228 -1.09 -19.42 3.62
CA ASP A 228 -2.48 -19.53 3.15
C ASP A 228 -3.38 -20.30 4.12
N SER A 229 -3.30 -21.63 4.13
CA SER A 229 -3.93 -22.45 5.18
C SER A 229 -2.87 -22.86 6.19
N GLY A 230 -3.25 -22.98 7.47
CA GLY A 230 -2.36 -23.45 8.55
C GLY A 230 -1.89 -24.91 8.45
N GLY A 231 -1.91 -25.52 7.27
CA GLY A 231 -1.54 -26.92 7.03
C GLY A 231 -2.41 -27.93 7.78
N ASN A 232 -1.90 -29.17 7.87
CA ASN A 232 -2.41 -30.24 8.74
C ASN A 232 -1.67 -30.28 10.09
N ASP A 233 -0.95 -29.21 10.45
CA ASP A 233 -0.15 -29.17 11.68
C ASP A 233 -1.05 -28.81 12.88
N PRO A 234 -0.99 -29.54 14.01
CA PRO A 234 -1.80 -29.24 15.18
C PRO A 234 -1.48 -27.88 15.80
N ASN A 235 -0.27 -27.34 15.61
CA ASN A 235 0.12 -26.01 16.07
C ASN A 235 0.03 -24.96 14.94
N GLY A 236 -0.65 -25.28 13.83
CA GLY A 236 -0.65 -24.51 12.60
C GLY A 236 -1.73 -23.44 12.48
N ILE A 237 -1.29 -22.21 12.18
CA ILE A 237 -2.16 -21.08 11.86
C ILE A 237 -1.91 -20.57 10.44
N SER A 238 -2.98 -20.11 9.81
CA SER A 238 -2.93 -19.27 8.61
C SER A 238 -2.55 -17.82 8.93
N PHE A 239 -1.81 -17.20 8.00
CA PHE A 239 -1.60 -15.76 7.99
C PHE A 239 -2.59 -15.07 7.03
N GLY A 240 -2.55 -15.42 5.74
CA GLY A 240 -3.54 -15.01 4.74
C GLY A 240 -3.44 -13.56 4.26
N LEU A 241 -2.39 -12.81 4.61
CA LEU A 241 -2.27 -11.41 4.22
C LEU A 241 -2.11 -11.22 2.71
N THR A 242 -2.84 -10.23 2.19
CA THR A 242 -2.78 -9.74 0.82
C THR A 242 -2.76 -8.21 0.82
N TYR A 243 -2.51 -7.58 -0.33
CA TYR A 243 -2.50 -6.12 -0.47
C TYR A 243 -3.91 -5.48 -0.52
N GLN A 244 -4.97 -6.25 -0.25
CA GLN A 244 -6.38 -5.83 -0.35
C GLN A 244 -6.91 -5.06 0.88
N ALA A 245 -6.02 -4.54 1.75
CA ALA A 245 -6.35 -3.71 2.89
C ALA A 245 -5.45 -2.46 2.96
N THR A 246 -5.83 -1.47 3.77
CA THR A 246 -5.02 -0.25 3.95
C THR A 246 -3.71 -0.55 4.68
N PRO A 247 -2.65 0.25 4.50
CA PRO A 247 -1.36 0.02 5.16
C PRO A 247 -1.46 -0.10 6.69
N LEU A 248 -2.28 0.75 7.33
CA LEU A 248 -2.53 0.66 8.78
C LEU A 248 -3.33 -0.58 9.19
N ALA A 249 -4.29 -1.04 8.38
CA ALA A 249 -5.02 -2.28 8.68
C ALA A 249 -4.10 -3.52 8.62
N LEU A 250 -3.10 -3.52 7.73
CA LEU A 250 -2.06 -4.56 7.69
C LEU A 250 -1.09 -4.45 8.87
N ALA A 251 -0.72 -3.25 9.32
CA ALA A 251 0.10 -3.08 10.53
C ALA A 251 -0.63 -3.53 11.81
N GLU A 252 -1.96 -3.39 11.86
CA GLU A 252 -2.77 -3.79 13.02
C GLU A 252 -2.72 -5.31 13.30
N TRP A 253 -2.23 -6.13 12.37
CA TRP A 253 -1.94 -7.56 12.60
C TRP A 253 -0.90 -7.84 13.69
N ILE A 254 -0.15 -6.84 14.15
CA ILE A 254 0.64 -7.01 15.39
C ILE A 254 -0.25 -7.38 16.58
N LYS A 255 -1.49 -6.85 16.63
CA LYS A 255 -2.49 -7.23 17.62
C LYS A 255 -2.98 -8.68 17.44
N TYR A 256 -2.93 -9.26 16.24
CA TYR A 256 -3.27 -10.67 16.02
C TYR A 256 -2.17 -11.58 16.60
N PHE A 257 -0.90 -11.34 16.25
CA PHE A 257 0.24 -12.12 16.77
C PHE A 257 0.41 -12.00 18.29
N SER A 258 0.02 -10.88 18.88
CA SER A 258 0.10 -10.68 20.33
C SER A 258 -0.85 -11.58 21.13
N LEU A 259 -1.97 -12.03 20.55
CA LEU A 259 -2.93 -12.95 21.18
C LEU A 259 -2.30 -14.31 21.52
N PHE A 260 -1.38 -14.78 20.68
CA PHE A 260 -0.66 -16.03 20.85
C PHE A 260 0.47 -15.92 21.90
N THR A 261 1.03 -14.72 22.05
CA THR A 261 2.21 -14.47 22.91
C THR A 261 1.86 -13.79 24.23
N ASN A 262 0.57 -13.50 24.48
CA ASN A 262 0.06 -12.74 25.64
C ASN A 262 0.67 -11.34 25.77
N GLN A 263 0.82 -10.64 24.64
CA GLN A 263 1.45 -9.32 24.56
C GLN A 263 0.51 -8.22 24.06
N GLU A 264 -0.81 -8.37 24.27
CA GLU A 264 -1.84 -7.44 23.81
C GLU A 264 -1.50 -5.96 24.10
N THR A 265 -1.21 -5.62 25.36
CA THR A 265 -0.88 -4.26 25.78
C THR A 265 0.36 -3.70 25.09
N VAL A 266 1.38 -4.54 24.85
CA VAL A 266 2.60 -4.15 24.14
C VAL A 266 2.29 -3.89 22.67
N ALA A 267 1.48 -4.75 22.04
CA ALA A 267 1.06 -4.61 20.66
C ALA A 267 0.22 -3.34 20.42
N GLU A 268 -0.67 -2.98 21.35
CA GLU A 268 -1.44 -1.73 21.27
C GLU A 268 -0.53 -0.50 21.37
N GLN A 269 0.43 -0.49 22.28
CA GLN A 269 1.42 0.60 22.39
C GLN A 269 2.25 0.74 21.11
N ILE A 270 2.71 -0.37 20.53
CA ILE A 270 3.47 -0.40 19.28
C ILE A 270 2.63 0.10 18.11
N PHE A 271 1.45 -0.48 17.92
CA PHE A 271 0.54 -0.11 16.85
C PHE A 271 0.18 1.37 16.91
N ASN A 272 -0.10 1.90 18.10
CA ASN A 272 -0.43 3.31 18.27
C ASN A 272 0.77 4.23 17.95
N LYS A 273 2.02 3.83 18.22
CA LYS A 273 3.21 4.57 17.76
C LYS A 273 3.41 4.51 16.25
N ILE A 274 3.23 3.34 15.62
CA ILE A 274 3.30 3.16 14.16
C ILE A 274 2.23 4.02 13.48
N LYS A 275 1.00 3.94 13.97
CA LYS A 275 -0.14 4.75 13.51
C LYS A 275 0.15 6.24 13.65
N GLN A 276 0.58 6.71 14.83
CA GLN A 276 0.93 8.11 15.06
C GLN A 276 2.02 8.60 14.09
N SER A 277 3.06 7.77 13.85
CA SER A 277 4.14 8.06 12.90
C SER A 277 3.62 8.18 11.46
N TYR A 278 2.84 7.20 11.02
CA TYR A 278 2.20 7.17 9.70
C TYR A 278 1.28 8.37 9.47
N GLU A 279 0.37 8.63 10.40
CA GLU A 279 -0.61 9.72 10.29
C GLU A 279 0.08 11.09 10.33
N THR A 280 1.13 11.26 11.14
CA THR A 280 1.92 12.50 11.17
C THR A 280 2.65 12.75 9.85
N ALA A 281 3.24 11.72 9.23
CA ALA A 281 3.88 11.84 7.92
C ALA A 281 2.86 12.15 6.81
N ARG A 282 1.74 11.39 6.76
CA ARG A 282 0.61 11.59 5.84
C ARG A 282 0.06 13.01 5.93
N ASP A 283 -0.24 13.48 7.14
CA ASP A 283 -0.89 14.78 7.34
C ASP A 283 0.07 15.95 7.08
N SER A 284 1.38 15.74 7.26
CA SER A 284 2.39 16.73 6.88
C SER A 284 2.49 16.89 5.36
N ILE A 285 2.52 15.79 4.60
CA ILE A 285 2.64 15.86 3.13
C ILE A 285 1.31 16.21 2.44
N ASN A 286 0.17 15.75 2.95
CA ASN A 286 -1.14 16.13 2.40
C ASN A 286 -1.59 17.55 2.81
N GLY A 287 -0.99 18.12 3.86
CA GLY A 287 -1.13 19.54 4.22
C GLY A 287 -0.08 20.47 3.58
N ALA A 288 0.86 19.94 2.80
CA ALA A 288 1.90 20.70 2.13
C ALA A 288 1.38 21.41 0.86
N ASP A 289 1.98 22.56 0.52
CA ASP A 289 1.65 23.29 -0.71
C ASP A 289 2.39 22.65 -1.90
N ILE A 290 1.78 21.61 -2.48
CA ILE A 290 2.33 20.83 -3.59
C ILE A 290 1.50 21.06 -4.85
N SER A 291 2.07 21.76 -5.83
CA SER A 291 1.37 22.10 -7.09
C SER A 291 1.31 20.94 -8.09
N TYR A 292 2.22 19.98 -8.00
CA TYR A 292 2.34 18.86 -8.95
C TYR A 292 2.55 17.54 -8.21
N LYS A 293 1.45 16.78 -8.01
CA LYS A 293 1.52 15.44 -7.41
C LYS A 293 2.17 14.44 -8.36
N ARG A 294 3.10 13.64 -7.84
CA ARG A 294 3.83 12.62 -8.60
C ARG A 294 2.95 11.39 -8.88
N ASN A 295 3.05 10.86 -10.09
CA ASN A 295 2.43 9.60 -10.50
C ASN A 295 3.36 8.42 -10.15
N ILE A 296 2.85 7.45 -9.39
CA ILE A 296 3.65 6.35 -8.83
C ILE A 296 3.14 5.03 -9.41
N THR A 297 4.06 4.23 -9.95
CA THR A 297 3.77 2.88 -10.44
C THR A 297 4.55 1.87 -9.60
N PHE A 298 3.87 0.86 -9.08
CA PHE A 298 4.51 -0.30 -8.45
C PHE A 298 4.36 -1.51 -9.36
N MET A 299 5.42 -2.28 -9.53
CA MET A 299 5.41 -3.45 -10.40
C MET A 299 6.37 -4.54 -9.92
N GLN A 300 6.17 -5.78 -10.40
CA GLN A 300 7.09 -6.89 -10.18
C GLN A 300 7.14 -7.77 -11.42
N TYR A 301 8.33 -8.15 -11.88
CA TYR A 301 8.51 -9.19 -12.89
C TYR A 301 8.39 -10.58 -12.28
N PHE A 302 7.61 -11.43 -12.93
CA PHE A 302 7.32 -12.80 -12.58
C PHE A 302 7.95 -13.73 -13.63
N PRO A 303 9.13 -14.33 -13.36
CA PRO A 303 9.89 -15.10 -14.36
C PRO A 303 9.17 -16.35 -14.89
N ASP A 304 8.27 -16.93 -14.10
CA ASP A 304 7.43 -18.08 -14.44
C ASP A 304 6.39 -17.74 -15.53
N SER A 305 5.79 -16.55 -15.43
CA SER A 305 4.83 -16.04 -16.42
C SER A 305 5.49 -15.24 -17.54
N THR A 306 6.77 -14.88 -17.37
CA THR A 306 7.57 -13.94 -18.20
C THR A 306 6.96 -12.54 -18.34
N LYS A 307 6.10 -12.13 -17.39
CA LYS A 307 5.38 -10.85 -17.40
C LYS A 307 5.72 -10.02 -16.17
N PHE A 308 5.55 -8.72 -16.28
CA PHE A 308 5.32 -7.90 -15.08
C PHE A 308 3.90 -8.10 -14.57
N ASN A 309 3.68 -7.81 -13.29
CA ASN A 309 2.39 -7.52 -12.69
C ASN A 309 2.45 -6.07 -12.19
N VAL A 310 1.47 -5.25 -12.54
CA VAL A 310 1.35 -3.87 -12.03
C VAL A 310 0.41 -3.89 -10.83
N PHE A 311 0.84 -3.36 -9.70
CA PHE A 311 0.06 -3.44 -8.46
C PHE A 311 -0.91 -2.26 -8.32
N GLU A 312 -2.20 -2.58 -8.15
CA GLU A 312 -3.28 -1.60 -7.99
C GLU A 312 -4.17 -1.85 -6.76
N ASP A 313 -3.79 -2.82 -5.93
CA ASP A 313 -4.51 -3.19 -4.71
C ASP A 313 -4.64 -2.01 -3.73
N MET A 314 -5.57 -2.15 -2.78
CA MET A 314 -5.90 -1.11 -1.80
C MET A 314 -4.66 -0.55 -1.08
N TYR A 315 -3.71 -1.41 -0.71
CA TYR A 315 -2.44 -1.00 -0.09
C TYR A 315 -1.68 0.02 -0.94
N PHE A 316 -1.45 -0.27 -2.22
CA PHE A 316 -0.67 0.58 -3.13
C PHE A 316 -1.39 1.88 -3.47
N LYS A 317 -2.72 1.82 -3.60
CA LYS A 317 -3.55 3.01 -3.79
C LYS A 317 -3.48 3.94 -2.58
N ASN A 318 -3.62 3.39 -1.37
CA ASN A 318 -3.59 4.16 -0.13
C ASN A 318 -2.20 4.71 0.15
N ILE A 319 -1.13 3.91 0.09
CA ILE A 319 0.24 4.38 0.38
C ILE A 319 0.67 5.49 -0.59
N SER A 320 0.26 5.43 -1.87
CA SER A 320 0.52 6.51 -2.85
C SER A 320 -0.18 7.81 -2.46
N SER A 321 -1.49 7.73 -2.18
CA SER A 321 -2.30 8.90 -1.82
C SER A 321 -1.89 9.50 -0.49
N ASP A 322 -1.50 8.65 0.47
CA ASP A 322 -1.03 9.08 1.78
C ASP A 322 0.37 9.71 1.70
N ALA A 323 1.20 9.32 0.73
CA ALA A 323 2.49 9.95 0.41
C ALA A 323 2.37 11.25 -0.42
N GLY A 324 1.16 11.76 -0.66
CA GLY A 324 0.92 12.96 -1.47
C GLY A 324 1.00 12.75 -2.98
N GLY A 325 1.18 11.52 -3.46
CA GLY A 325 1.21 11.16 -4.88
C GLY A 325 -0.12 10.61 -5.42
N ASN A 326 -0.09 10.12 -6.65
CA ASN A 326 -1.20 9.45 -7.32
C ASN A 326 -0.72 8.06 -7.80
N LEU A 327 -1.47 7.00 -7.51
CA LEU A 327 -1.20 5.68 -8.12
C LEU A 327 -1.58 5.71 -9.62
N THR A 328 -0.71 5.21 -10.49
CA THR A 328 -1.01 5.03 -11.92
C THR A 328 -1.97 3.87 -12.16
N THR A 329 -2.98 4.07 -13.02
CA THR A 329 -3.85 2.98 -13.52
C THR A 329 -3.24 2.31 -14.75
N SER A 330 -3.12 0.99 -14.73
CA SER A 330 -2.64 0.18 -15.85
C SER A 330 -3.74 -0.05 -16.90
N LEU A 331 -3.36 -0.08 -18.17
CA LEU A 331 -4.25 -0.55 -19.25
C LEU A 331 -4.26 -2.09 -19.36
N ILE A 332 -3.14 -2.72 -18.98
CA ILE A 332 -2.91 -4.16 -19.02
C ILE A 332 -2.23 -4.54 -17.69
N SER A 333 -2.92 -5.24 -16.80
CA SER A 333 -2.38 -5.53 -15.46
C SER A 333 -1.13 -6.41 -15.47
N GLN A 334 -0.90 -7.17 -16.56
CA GLN A 334 0.28 -8.02 -16.72
C GLN A 334 0.94 -7.90 -18.11
N PRO A 335 1.78 -6.87 -18.34
CA PRO A 335 2.48 -6.71 -19.62
C PRO A 335 3.64 -7.71 -19.73
N GLY A 336 3.69 -8.42 -20.87
CA GLY A 336 4.75 -9.37 -21.19
C GLY A 336 5.81 -8.83 -22.14
N ASP A 337 5.44 -7.89 -23.02
CA ASP A 337 6.37 -7.27 -23.96
C ASP A 337 6.88 -5.90 -23.46
N PRO A 338 8.15 -5.55 -23.73
CA PRO A 338 8.73 -4.26 -23.35
C PRO A 338 7.95 -3.04 -23.87
N SER A 339 7.37 -3.11 -25.07
CA SER A 339 6.61 -1.99 -25.66
C SER A 339 5.35 -1.65 -24.87
N THR A 340 4.60 -2.66 -24.41
CA THR A 340 3.43 -2.46 -23.56
C THR A 340 3.83 -1.87 -22.21
N LEU A 341 4.85 -2.43 -21.53
CA LEU A 341 5.28 -1.90 -20.23
C LEU A 341 5.68 -0.42 -20.34
N ARG A 342 6.48 -0.05 -21.36
CA ARG A 342 6.84 1.35 -21.66
C ARG A 342 5.63 2.26 -21.78
N ALA A 343 4.63 1.86 -22.57
CA ALA A 343 3.43 2.65 -22.79
C ALA A 343 2.67 2.90 -21.47
N GLN A 344 2.74 1.96 -20.53
CA GLN A 344 2.12 2.09 -19.21
C GLN A 344 2.92 2.99 -18.25
N VAL A 345 4.26 2.87 -18.25
CA VAL A 345 5.13 3.71 -17.40
C VAL A 345 5.40 5.10 -17.97
N THR A 346 4.85 5.43 -19.15
CA THR A 346 5.13 6.71 -19.84
C THR A 346 4.73 7.94 -19.02
N ASN A 347 3.68 7.83 -18.21
CA ASN A 347 3.19 8.91 -17.35
C ASN A 347 3.69 8.81 -15.89
N SER A 348 4.63 7.91 -15.60
CA SER A 348 5.14 7.67 -14.25
C SER A 348 6.22 8.69 -13.86
N SER A 349 6.02 9.32 -12.72
CA SER A 349 7.01 10.12 -12.00
C SER A 349 8.01 9.25 -11.25
N ILE A 350 7.52 8.13 -10.72
CA ILE A 350 8.26 7.17 -9.92
C ILE A 350 7.85 5.78 -10.36
N VAL A 351 8.84 4.92 -10.58
CA VAL A 351 8.65 3.48 -10.73
C VAL A 351 9.30 2.78 -9.54
N VAL A 352 8.52 1.97 -8.82
CA VAL A 352 9.00 1.10 -7.74
C VAL A 352 8.87 -0.34 -8.20
N ASP A 353 10.02 -0.97 -8.46
CA ASP A 353 10.11 -2.34 -8.94
C ASP A 353 10.46 -3.31 -7.79
N PHE A 354 9.66 -4.35 -7.64
CA PHE A 354 9.75 -5.41 -6.63
C PHE A 354 10.42 -6.68 -7.15
N THR A 355 10.88 -6.70 -8.39
CA THR A 355 11.55 -7.86 -8.98
C THR A 355 12.80 -8.21 -8.16
N ALA A 356 12.97 -9.44 -7.68
CA ALA A 356 14.26 -9.87 -7.15
C ALA A 356 15.26 -10.03 -8.33
N LEU A 357 16.32 -9.22 -8.36
CA LEU A 357 17.40 -9.33 -9.36
C LEU A 357 18.74 -9.50 -8.65
N THR A 358 19.50 -10.50 -9.07
CA THR A 358 20.90 -10.70 -8.67
C THR A 358 21.85 -10.02 -9.66
N ALA A 359 23.10 -9.76 -9.26
CA ALA A 359 24.13 -9.31 -10.19
C ALA A 359 24.40 -10.39 -11.26
N PRO A 360 24.63 -10.03 -12.54
CA PRO A 360 24.81 -8.66 -13.07
C PRO A 360 23.51 -7.92 -13.43
N ASN A 361 22.34 -8.56 -13.30
CA ASN A 361 21.06 -8.04 -13.80
C ASN A 361 20.46 -6.92 -12.91
N ASN A 362 20.95 -6.73 -11.68
CA ASN A 362 20.50 -5.65 -10.78
C ASN A 362 21.22 -4.31 -11.06
N THR A 363 21.08 -3.80 -12.29
CA THR A 363 21.62 -2.49 -12.70
C THR A 363 20.57 -1.69 -13.47
N PHE A 364 20.65 -0.36 -13.42
CA PHE A 364 19.76 0.50 -14.21
C PHE A 364 19.94 0.27 -15.71
N ASP A 365 21.18 0.10 -16.18
CA ASP A 365 21.47 -0.20 -17.59
C ASP A 365 20.84 -1.52 -18.06
N TYR A 366 20.83 -2.56 -17.22
CA TYR A 366 20.14 -3.82 -17.54
C TYR A 366 18.62 -3.62 -17.63
N TRP A 367 18.02 -2.92 -16.66
CA TRP A 367 16.58 -2.62 -16.66
C TRP A 367 16.19 -1.80 -17.89
N ASN A 368 16.97 -0.76 -18.21
CA ASN A 368 16.82 0.08 -19.39
C ASN A 368 16.99 -0.69 -20.70
N ASN A 369 17.96 -1.59 -20.80
CA ASN A 369 18.13 -2.45 -21.97
C ASN A 369 16.92 -3.39 -22.15
N TRP A 370 16.47 -4.05 -21.07
CA TRP A 370 15.31 -4.94 -21.09
C TRP A 370 14.03 -4.24 -21.57
N ILE A 371 13.75 -3.05 -21.03
CA ILE A 371 12.57 -2.26 -21.43
C ILE A 371 12.76 -1.55 -22.78
N GLY A 372 14.01 -1.43 -23.25
CA GLY A 372 14.40 -0.91 -24.56
C GLY A 372 14.91 0.54 -24.59
N TYR A 373 15.06 1.21 -23.44
CA TYR A 373 15.60 2.59 -23.34
C TYR A 373 17.05 2.74 -23.82
N VAL A 374 17.81 1.64 -23.98
CA VAL A 374 19.20 1.67 -24.48
C VAL A 374 19.42 0.61 -25.55
N GLN A 375 19.92 1.01 -26.74
CA GLN A 375 20.51 0.10 -27.72
C GLN A 375 22.02 0.37 -27.91
N PRO A 376 22.90 -0.62 -27.67
CA PRO A 376 24.34 -0.44 -27.79
C PRO A 376 24.86 -0.85 -29.17
N ASN A 377 25.24 0.11 -30.02
CA ASN A 377 26.32 0.01 -31.04
C ASN A 377 26.39 1.29 -31.91
N LEU A 378 26.87 2.40 -31.35
CA LEU A 378 27.12 3.63 -32.11
C LEU A 378 28.57 3.69 -32.61
N THR A 379 28.78 3.35 -33.90
CA THR A 379 29.90 3.89 -34.68
C THR A 379 29.45 5.19 -35.38
N ASN A 380 30.36 5.98 -35.96
CA ASN A 380 30.01 7.33 -36.47
C ASN A 380 28.94 7.39 -37.57
N ALA A 381 28.57 6.27 -38.21
CA ALA A 381 27.43 6.17 -39.11
C ALA A 381 26.06 6.12 -38.40
N ALA A 382 26.04 5.77 -37.11
CA ALA A 382 24.83 5.62 -36.29
C ALA A 382 24.20 6.97 -35.87
N ASN A 383 24.84 8.11 -36.18
CA ASN A 383 24.22 9.43 -36.00
C ASN A 383 22.90 9.55 -36.80
N THR A 384 22.83 8.98 -38.01
CA THR A 384 21.60 8.98 -38.82
C THR A 384 20.54 8.00 -38.29
N ALA A 385 20.93 6.94 -37.57
CA ALA A 385 19.98 6.05 -36.89
C ALA A 385 19.38 6.74 -35.64
N LEU A 386 20.24 7.42 -34.87
CA LEU A 386 19.84 8.29 -33.76
C LEU A 386 18.91 9.42 -34.24
N ASP A 387 19.19 10.04 -35.39
CA ASP A 387 18.33 11.10 -35.94
C ASP A 387 16.99 10.61 -36.53
N ASN A 388 16.88 9.34 -36.90
CA ASN A 388 15.59 8.72 -37.26
C ASN A 388 14.80 8.27 -36.01
N ALA A 389 15.49 7.79 -34.96
CA ALA A 389 14.88 7.55 -33.65
C ALA A 389 14.26 8.83 -33.05
N LYS A 390 14.88 9.99 -33.33
CA LYS A 390 14.38 11.36 -33.00
C LYS A 390 13.12 11.78 -33.75
N GLN A 391 12.71 11.07 -34.81
CA GLN A 391 11.50 11.42 -35.56
C GLN A 391 10.34 10.45 -35.30
N HIS A 392 10.59 9.15 -35.08
CA HIS A 392 9.52 8.13 -35.05
C HIS A 392 9.57 7.13 -33.88
N GLY A 393 9.92 7.57 -32.66
CA GLY A 393 9.51 6.88 -31.42
C GLY A 393 10.55 6.00 -30.72
N GLY A 394 11.84 6.33 -30.82
CA GLY A 394 12.94 5.55 -30.23
C GLY A 394 13.61 6.19 -29.00
N LEU A 395 12.97 6.03 -27.84
CA LEU A 395 13.57 5.63 -26.55
C LEU A 395 14.82 6.39 -26.04
N TYR A 396 14.63 7.13 -24.93
CA TYR A 396 15.62 8.08 -24.42
C TYR A 396 15.78 8.07 -22.91
N LEU A 397 17.01 7.96 -22.46
CA LEU A 397 17.44 8.47 -21.17
C LEU A 397 17.73 9.99 -21.31
N ASN A 398 17.20 10.83 -20.42
CA ASN A 398 17.37 12.29 -20.37
C ASN A 398 16.81 13.16 -21.54
N ASP A 399 16.03 12.64 -22.50
CA ASP A 399 15.35 13.50 -23.49
C ASP A 399 14.17 14.24 -22.84
N PRO A 400 13.89 15.51 -23.18
CA PRO A 400 12.73 16.25 -22.68
C PRO A 400 11.35 15.56 -22.85
N GLN A 401 11.20 14.65 -23.81
CA GLN A 401 10.00 13.86 -24.10
C GLN A 401 10.00 12.46 -23.43
N ALA A 402 11.09 12.06 -22.78
CA ALA A 402 11.14 10.81 -22.03
C ALA A 402 10.16 10.83 -20.83
N PRO A 403 9.75 9.66 -20.32
CA PRO A 403 8.92 9.59 -19.11
C PRO A 403 9.57 10.34 -17.95
N PRO A 404 8.79 11.00 -17.07
CA PRO A 404 9.35 11.73 -15.94
C PRO A 404 10.35 10.92 -15.10
N PHE A 405 10.06 9.63 -14.84
CA PHE A 405 10.96 8.82 -14.01
C PHE A 405 12.35 8.58 -14.62
N GLU A 406 12.46 8.46 -15.95
CA GLU A 406 13.74 8.37 -16.68
C GLU A 406 14.53 9.68 -16.62
N ARG A 407 13.84 10.83 -16.73
CA ARG A 407 14.48 12.16 -16.75
C ARG A 407 15.00 12.61 -15.38
N PHE A 408 14.47 12.04 -14.30
CA PHE A 408 14.78 12.45 -12.92
C PHE A 408 15.42 11.33 -12.08
N ASN A 409 15.86 10.23 -12.71
CA ASN A 409 16.45 9.06 -12.06
C ASN A 409 15.56 8.51 -10.92
N GLN A 410 14.31 8.20 -11.24
CA GLN A 410 13.27 7.77 -10.29
C GLN A 410 12.84 6.31 -10.53
N LEU A 411 13.80 5.44 -10.86
CA LEU A 411 13.61 3.99 -10.78
C LEU A 411 14.12 3.50 -9.42
N TRP A 412 13.21 2.93 -8.64
CA TRP A 412 13.45 2.50 -7.27
C TRP A 412 13.20 1.01 -7.09
N ARG A 413 13.84 0.44 -6.08
CA ARG A 413 13.79 -0.98 -5.73
C ARG A 413 13.59 -1.14 -4.23
N VAL A 414 12.94 -2.22 -3.79
CA VAL A 414 12.62 -2.46 -2.36
C VAL A 414 13.75 -3.13 -1.56
N ASP A 415 14.93 -3.25 -2.17
CA ASP A 415 16.13 -3.94 -1.68
C ASP A 415 17.15 -2.98 -1.03
N LYS A 416 16.72 -1.83 -0.46
CA LYS A 416 17.65 -0.92 0.23
C LYS A 416 18.27 -1.58 1.46
N SER A 417 17.46 -2.17 2.33
CA SER A 417 17.92 -2.99 3.44
C SER A 417 17.83 -4.47 3.04
N VAL A 418 18.96 -5.18 3.13
CA VAL A 418 19.04 -6.61 2.83
C VAL A 418 19.65 -7.39 3.98
N SER A 419 19.34 -8.68 4.05
CA SER A 419 19.99 -9.61 4.98
C SER A 419 21.45 -9.86 4.61
N ALA A 420 22.21 -10.48 5.51
CA ALA A 420 23.56 -10.97 5.19
C ALA A 420 23.59 -12.04 4.07
N ALA A 421 22.43 -12.64 3.74
CA ALA A 421 22.26 -13.55 2.61
C ALA A 421 21.69 -12.85 1.34
N GLY A 422 21.45 -11.54 1.39
CA GLY A 422 20.97 -10.75 0.27
C GLY A 422 19.45 -10.76 0.05
N ALA A 423 18.64 -11.11 1.06
CA ALA A 423 17.19 -11.06 0.96
C ALA A 423 16.61 -9.71 1.41
N ASP A 424 15.59 -9.23 0.70
CA ASP A 424 15.01 -7.89 0.87
C ASP A 424 14.16 -7.78 2.14
N ASP A 425 14.50 -6.84 3.03
CA ASP A 425 13.78 -6.61 4.30
C ASP A 425 12.32 -6.18 4.10
N PHE A 426 11.98 -5.57 2.96
CA PHE A 426 10.62 -5.10 2.68
C PHE A 426 9.57 -6.21 2.90
N TYR A 427 9.84 -7.44 2.45
CA TYR A 427 8.86 -8.52 2.59
C TYR A 427 8.61 -8.91 4.05
N SER A 428 9.59 -8.76 4.94
CA SER A 428 9.41 -9.07 6.36
C SER A 428 8.89 -7.91 7.18
N ARG A 429 9.33 -6.66 6.94
CA ARG A 429 8.89 -5.49 7.74
C ARG A 429 7.91 -4.55 7.06
N GLY A 430 7.85 -4.46 5.74
CA GLY A 430 7.11 -3.40 5.02
C GLY A 430 5.60 -3.35 5.36
N LEU A 431 4.98 -4.51 5.60
CA LEU A 431 3.58 -4.60 6.03
C LEU A 431 3.37 -4.30 7.53
N ALA A 432 4.36 -4.62 8.37
CA ALA A 432 4.33 -4.35 9.81
C ALA A 432 4.73 -2.89 10.14
N ARG A 433 5.50 -2.25 9.25
CA ARG A 433 6.04 -0.88 9.38
C ARG A 433 5.72 0.00 8.16
N PRO A 434 4.43 0.19 7.83
CA PRO A 434 4.02 1.05 6.72
C PRO A 434 4.37 2.52 6.96
N ASP A 435 4.64 2.92 8.20
CA ASP A 435 5.13 4.25 8.56
C ASP A 435 6.52 4.52 7.98
N LEU A 436 7.36 3.48 7.85
CA LEU A 436 8.65 3.57 7.17
C LEU A 436 8.46 3.58 5.64
N VAL A 437 7.60 2.71 5.09
CA VAL A 437 7.28 2.67 3.65
C VAL A 437 6.73 4.02 3.16
N LEU A 438 5.88 4.67 3.96
CA LEU A 438 5.32 5.98 3.67
C LEU A 438 6.41 7.07 3.62
N GLN A 439 7.28 7.11 4.63
CA GLN A 439 8.37 8.10 4.68
C GLN A 439 9.41 7.88 3.58
N ASP A 440 9.70 6.63 3.23
CA ASP A 440 10.51 6.28 2.07
C ASP A 440 9.92 6.84 0.76
N LEU A 441 8.61 6.66 0.55
CA LEU A 441 7.92 7.11 -0.65
C LEU A 441 7.76 8.65 -0.72
N ILE A 442 7.69 9.32 0.43
CA ILE A 442 7.77 10.78 0.52
C ILE A 442 9.17 11.26 0.11
N LEU A 443 10.25 10.67 0.64
CA LEU A 443 11.62 11.04 0.26
C LEU A 443 11.98 10.72 -1.19
N ALA A 444 11.39 9.67 -1.78
CA ALA A 444 11.57 9.36 -3.20
C ALA A 444 11.00 10.50 -4.08
N GLN A 445 9.78 10.98 -3.77
CA GLN A 445 9.15 12.10 -4.48
C GLN A 445 9.82 13.45 -4.22
N TYR A 446 10.31 13.65 -2.99
CA TYR A 446 10.74 14.93 -2.44
C TYR A 446 12.04 14.76 -1.63
N PRO A 447 13.21 14.67 -2.30
CA PRO A 447 14.50 14.43 -1.62
C PRO A 447 14.93 15.54 -0.65
N ASP A 448 14.34 16.73 -0.77
CA ASP A 448 14.51 17.91 0.07
C ASP A 448 13.50 18.00 1.24
N TYR A 449 12.61 17.02 1.39
CA TYR A 449 11.63 16.98 2.48
C TYR A 449 12.33 16.91 3.86
N PRO A 450 12.00 17.80 4.80
CA PRO A 450 12.73 17.93 6.07
C PRO A 450 12.45 16.80 7.06
N GLY A 451 13.32 16.66 8.05
CA GLY A 451 13.17 15.71 9.17
C GLY A 451 14.31 14.69 9.33
N GLY A 452 15.24 14.63 8.38
CA GLY A 452 16.45 13.78 8.50
C GLY A 452 16.17 12.27 8.51
N TYR A 453 14.99 11.85 8.03
CA TYR A 453 14.62 10.45 7.90
C TYR A 453 15.58 9.70 6.95
N LYS A 454 15.84 8.43 7.25
CA LYS A 454 16.67 7.55 6.42
C LYS A 454 15.79 6.47 5.80
N ARG A 455 15.87 6.33 4.47
CA ARG A 455 15.12 5.32 3.71
C ARG A 455 15.46 3.91 4.21
N ALA A 456 14.43 3.12 4.49
CA ALA A 456 14.54 1.76 5.01
C ALA A 456 14.48 0.70 3.90
N PHE A 457 13.69 0.93 2.85
CA PHE A 457 13.35 -0.06 1.83
C PHE A 457 13.62 0.40 0.41
N LEU A 458 13.32 1.66 0.07
CA LEU A 458 13.48 2.16 -1.29
C LEU A 458 14.93 2.54 -1.57
N ARG A 459 15.57 1.84 -2.51
CA ARG A 459 16.89 2.09 -3.07
C ARG A 459 16.75 2.71 -4.45
N ASN A 460 17.47 3.78 -4.74
CA ASN A 460 17.46 4.39 -6.07
C ASN A 460 18.39 3.60 -7.00
N LEU A 461 17.81 2.77 -7.87
CA LEU A 461 18.55 1.97 -8.83
C LEU A 461 19.16 2.84 -9.92
N ALA A 462 18.44 3.87 -10.39
CA ALA A 462 18.92 4.80 -11.41
C ALA A 462 20.14 5.64 -10.97
N ALA A 463 20.24 5.94 -9.67
CA ALA A 463 21.40 6.59 -9.07
C ALA A 463 22.55 5.63 -8.70
N ASN A 464 22.45 4.34 -9.04
CA ASN A 464 23.36 3.28 -8.62
C ASN A 464 23.58 3.24 -7.09
N GLU A 465 22.54 3.51 -6.31
CA GLU A 465 22.63 3.46 -4.86
C GLU A 465 22.90 2.01 -4.38
N PRO A 466 23.84 1.81 -3.43
CA PRO A 466 24.12 0.49 -2.88
C PRO A 466 23.03 0.02 -1.90
N THR A 467 22.92 -1.31 -1.78
CA THR A 467 22.20 -1.97 -0.70
C THR A 467 22.95 -1.81 0.63
N GLU A 468 22.24 -1.94 1.74
CA GLU A 468 22.77 -1.85 3.09
C GLU A 468 22.40 -3.13 3.85
N THR A 469 23.37 -3.77 4.52
CA THR A 469 23.09 -4.95 5.34
C THR A 469 22.42 -4.56 6.64
N THR A 470 21.30 -5.21 6.99
CA THR A 470 20.58 -4.99 8.25
C THR A 470 21.46 -5.30 9.46
N ASN A 471 21.39 -4.44 10.49
CA ASN A 471 22.04 -4.66 11.78
C ASN A 471 21.04 -4.41 12.92
N GLY A 472 21.37 -4.85 14.13
CA GLY A 472 20.43 -4.82 15.27
C GLY A 472 19.88 -3.42 15.57
N ASP A 473 20.75 -2.41 15.52
CA ASP A 473 20.40 -1.03 15.86
C ASP A 473 19.52 -0.37 14.78
N SER A 474 19.87 -0.52 13.49
CA SER A 474 19.10 0.05 12.38
C SER A 474 17.76 -0.65 12.16
N TYR A 475 17.68 -1.94 12.50
CA TYR A 475 16.46 -2.73 12.43
C TYR A 475 15.51 -2.46 13.61
N GLY A 476 16.07 -2.05 14.76
CA GLY A 476 15.34 -1.75 16.00
C GLY A 476 15.16 -2.93 16.95
N CYS A 477 16.09 -3.88 16.96
CA CYS A 477 16.03 -5.05 17.84
C CYS A 477 16.01 -4.65 19.31
N GLY A 478 15.11 -5.24 20.10
CA GLY A 478 14.93 -4.91 21.52
C GLY A 478 14.23 -3.56 21.79
N LEU A 479 13.94 -2.73 20.78
CA LEU A 479 13.25 -1.45 20.94
C LEU A 479 11.71 -1.60 21.05
N ALA A 480 11.22 -2.70 21.63
CA ALA A 480 9.83 -3.15 21.54
C ALA A 480 8.81 -2.00 21.60
N THR A 481 8.84 -1.16 22.65
CA THR A 481 7.94 0.00 22.77
C THR A 481 8.58 1.35 22.42
N ASN A 482 9.88 1.41 22.10
CA ASN A 482 10.64 2.65 21.88
C ASN A 482 10.84 3.01 20.41
N LEU A 483 9.80 2.80 19.59
CA LEU A 483 9.78 3.25 18.21
C LEU A 483 9.80 4.78 18.11
N ALA A 484 10.65 5.30 17.22
CA ALA A 484 10.64 6.69 16.81
C ALA A 484 9.35 7.02 16.05
N VAL A 485 8.81 8.21 16.30
CA VAL A 485 7.59 8.72 15.68
C VAL A 485 7.97 9.90 14.78
N ALA A 486 7.43 9.93 13.56
CA ALA A 486 7.63 11.05 12.64
C ALA A 486 7.25 12.39 13.31
N SER A 487 8.02 13.44 13.06
CA SER A 487 7.70 14.80 13.51
C SER A 487 6.94 15.55 12.43
N LYS A 488 5.94 16.36 12.83
CA LYS A 488 5.14 17.15 11.88
C LYS A 488 6.03 18.16 11.15
N GLN A 489 5.95 18.18 9.83
CA GLN A 489 6.70 19.11 8.97
C GLN A 489 5.78 20.17 8.35
N SER A 490 6.38 21.28 7.95
CA SER A 490 5.81 22.21 6.96
C SER A 490 6.67 22.14 5.71
N TYR A 491 6.04 22.03 4.55
CA TYR A 491 6.72 21.76 3.29
C TYR A 491 5.93 22.38 2.12
N SER A 492 6.62 22.69 1.03
CA SER A 492 6.02 23.12 -0.23
C SER A 492 6.87 22.64 -1.41
N ASN A 493 6.24 22.31 -2.54
CA ASN A 493 6.93 21.94 -3.76
C ASN A 493 6.12 22.35 -5.00
N HIS A 494 6.65 23.31 -5.75
CA HIS A 494 6.03 23.83 -6.98
C HIS A 494 6.70 23.29 -8.26
N THR A 495 7.63 22.34 -8.13
CA THR A 495 8.43 21.83 -9.25
C THR A 495 7.62 20.81 -10.04
N ALA A 496 7.28 21.16 -11.29
CA ALA A 496 6.67 20.23 -12.23
C ALA A 496 7.70 19.20 -12.71
N ASP A 497 7.30 17.93 -12.72
CA ASP A 497 8.02 16.80 -13.31
C ASP A 497 7.34 16.29 -14.58
N SER A 498 6.13 16.77 -14.89
CA SER A 498 5.42 16.46 -16.14
C SER A 498 6.17 17.01 -17.37
N PRO A 499 6.07 16.39 -18.55
CA PRO A 499 6.65 16.97 -19.76
C PRO A 499 5.89 18.24 -20.16
N MET A 500 6.63 19.34 -20.32
CA MET A 500 6.17 20.49 -21.10
C MET A 500 6.13 20.08 -22.58
N ILE A 501 5.04 19.41 -23.00
CA ILE A 501 4.80 19.13 -24.41
C ILE A 501 4.27 20.40 -25.08
N THR A 502 5.16 21.35 -25.35
CA THR A 502 4.88 22.50 -26.20
C THR A 502 4.78 22.05 -27.66
N PHE A 503 3.61 21.57 -28.07
CA PHE A 503 3.30 21.33 -29.49
C PHE A 503 3.23 22.66 -30.26
N SER A 504 4.37 23.08 -30.79
CA SER A 504 4.51 24.26 -31.67
C SER A 504 4.23 23.96 -33.16
N GLY A 505 3.90 22.71 -33.50
CA GLY A 505 3.50 22.28 -34.84
C GLY A 505 2.25 21.40 -34.81
N GLY A 506 1.30 21.66 -35.71
CA GLY A 506 0.07 20.88 -35.81
C GLY A 506 0.32 19.47 -36.33
N LEU A 507 -0.05 18.46 -35.53
CA LEU A 507 0.09 17.04 -35.87
C LEU A 507 -0.88 16.61 -36.97
N SER A 508 -0.45 15.64 -37.79
CA SER A 508 -1.33 14.97 -38.75
C SER A 508 -2.25 13.95 -38.05
N LEU A 509 -3.42 13.71 -38.64
CA LEU A 509 -4.48 12.87 -38.06
C LEU A 509 -4.02 11.46 -37.61
N PRO A 510 -3.11 10.75 -38.32
CA PRO A 510 -2.61 9.44 -37.87
C PRO A 510 -1.80 9.50 -36.56
N ALA A 511 -1.02 10.56 -36.33
CA ALA A 511 -0.21 10.70 -35.12
C ALA A 511 -1.08 10.94 -33.86
N ILE A 512 -2.22 11.62 -34.04
CA ILE A 512 -3.25 11.79 -32.99
C ILE A 512 -3.87 10.44 -32.60
N ILE A 513 -4.04 9.52 -33.56
CA ILE A 513 -4.60 8.20 -33.28
C ILE A 513 -3.60 7.33 -32.51
N GLY A 514 -2.31 7.35 -32.86
CA GLY A 514 -1.26 6.65 -32.12
C GLY A 514 -1.17 7.07 -30.64
N LEU A 515 -1.28 8.37 -30.36
CA LEU A 515 -1.30 8.91 -28.99
C LEU A 515 -2.62 8.63 -28.23
N SER A 516 -3.70 8.27 -28.92
CA SER A 516 -5.02 8.07 -28.30
C SER A 516 -5.23 6.71 -27.64
N ILE A 517 -4.36 5.73 -27.93
CA ILE A 517 -4.45 4.36 -27.40
C ILE A 517 -3.72 4.23 -26.04
N GLY A 518 -2.69 5.05 -25.80
CA GLY A 518 -1.96 5.14 -24.55
C GLY A 518 -2.52 6.18 -23.56
N GLY A 519 -3.71 5.92 -23.01
CA GLY A 519 -4.18 6.53 -21.75
C GLY A 519 -4.31 8.07 -21.67
N GLY A 520 -5.53 8.61 -21.85
CA GLY A 520 -5.93 9.87 -21.20
C GLY A 520 -6.63 10.96 -22.02
N LEU A 521 -6.75 10.83 -23.35
CA LEU A 521 -7.24 11.94 -24.22
C LEU A 521 -8.63 11.78 -24.87
N ILE A 522 -9.51 10.93 -24.31
CA ILE A 522 -10.88 10.74 -24.83
C ILE A 522 -11.75 12.02 -24.69
N ALA A 523 -11.49 12.87 -23.68
CA ALA A 523 -12.27 14.07 -23.41
C ALA A 523 -12.13 15.16 -24.50
N ILE A 524 -10.92 15.38 -25.03
CA ILE A 524 -10.65 16.51 -25.94
C ILE A 524 -11.11 16.20 -27.37
N ALA A 525 -10.97 14.95 -27.83
CA ALA A 525 -11.44 14.52 -29.15
C ALA A 525 -12.95 14.72 -29.33
N CYS A 526 -13.75 14.48 -28.28
CA CYS A 526 -15.20 14.70 -28.28
C CYS A 526 -15.58 16.18 -28.42
N ILE A 527 -14.79 17.09 -27.83
CA ILE A 527 -15.01 18.54 -27.90
C ILE A 527 -14.64 19.07 -29.29
N ALA A 528 -13.52 18.59 -29.87
CA ALA A 528 -13.12 18.96 -31.23
C ALA A 528 -14.15 18.50 -32.29
N ALA A 529 -14.66 17.27 -32.19
CA ALA A 529 -15.66 16.73 -33.12
C ALA A 529 -17.00 17.50 -33.07
N SER A 530 -17.43 17.92 -31.87
CA SER A 530 -18.65 18.72 -31.68
C SER A 530 -18.48 20.17 -32.16
N ALA A 531 -17.32 20.80 -31.92
CA ALA A 531 -17.00 22.11 -32.48
C ALA A 531 -16.99 22.10 -34.02
N VAL A 532 -16.32 21.13 -34.65
CA VAL A 532 -16.23 21.03 -36.12
C VAL A 532 -17.60 20.78 -36.79
N THR A 533 -18.48 19.99 -36.15
CA THR A 533 -19.85 19.78 -36.67
C THR A 533 -20.73 21.02 -36.51
N ILE A 534 -20.59 21.80 -35.43
CA ILE A 534 -21.25 23.11 -35.27
C ILE A 534 -20.76 24.10 -36.32
N SER A 535 -19.44 24.23 -36.52
CA SER A 535 -18.87 25.15 -37.52
C SER A 535 -19.28 24.78 -38.96
N LYS A 536 -19.35 23.49 -39.32
CA LYS A 536 -19.89 23.06 -40.63
C LYS A 536 -21.37 23.42 -40.80
N LYS A 537 -22.19 23.31 -39.73
CA LYS A 537 -23.61 23.70 -39.76
C LYS A 537 -23.82 25.21 -39.98
N ILE A 538 -22.91 26.04 -39.46
CA ILE A 538 -22.94 27.50 -39.62
C ILE A 538 -22.44 27.91 -41.02
N LYS A 539 -21.35 27.31 -41.52
CA LYS A 539 -20.74 27.67 -42.81
C LYS A 539 -21.60 27.31 -44.04
N ASN A 540 -22.54 26.38 -43.90
CA ASN A 540 -23.44 25.94 -44.97
C ASN A 540 -24.72 26.80 -45.12
N ARG A 541 -24.94 27.86 -44.32
CA ARG A 541 -26.01 28.83 -44.56
C ARG A 541 -25.49 30.01 -45.40
N LYS A 542 -25.69 29.97 -46.72
CA LYS A 542 -25.53 31.16 -47.59
C LYS A 542 -26.87 31.78 -47.95
N ARG A 543 -27.01 33.05 -47.55
CA ARG A 543 -27.84 34.14 -48.10
C ARG A 543 -29.30 33.86 -48.50
N PHE A 544 -30.20 34.62 -47.88
CA PHE A 544 -31.23 35.37 -48.62
C PHE A 544 -31.16 36.85 -48.24
N THR A 545 -31.55 37.72 -49.18
CA THR A 545 -31.31 39.17 -49.16
C THR A 545 -32.52 39.95 -48.62
N ARG A 546 -32.33 41.20 -48.18
CA ARG A 546 -33.44 42.13 -47.86
C ARG A 546 -34.29 42.43 -49.09
N LEU A 547 -35.60 42.59 -48.88
CA LEU A 547 -36.49 43.42 -49.71
C LEU A 547 -37.25 44.41 -48.80
N THR A 548 -37.86 45.41 -49.41
CA THR A 548 -38.32 46.66 -48.78
C THR A 548 -39.85 46.87 -48.83
N ASP A 549 -40.34 47.53 -47.79
CA ASP A 549 -41.47 48.49 -47.76
C ASP A 549 -42.95 48.02 -47.80
N VAL A 550 -43.81 48.98 -47.43
CA VAL A 550 -45.30 49.08 -47.50
C VAL A 550 -46.14 48.57 -46.29
N GLY A 551 -46.83 49.53 -45.64
CA GLY A 551 -48.06 49.34 -44.85
C GLY A 551 -47.87 48.85 -43.40
N GLY A 552 -48.27 49.56 -42.34
CA GLY A 552 -49.06 50.78 -42.25
C GLY A 552 -50.56 50.51 -42.09
N GLU A 553 -51.00 50.22 -40.86
CA GLU A 553 -52.17 50.86 -40.22
C GLU A 553 -52.27 50.47 -38.73
N ALA A 554 -52.96 51.31 -37.95
CA ALA A 554 -53.15 51.14 -36.51
C ALA A 554 -54.51 50.49 -36.21
N PHE A 555 -54.66 49.85 -35.05
CA PHE A 555 -55.87 50.07 -34.24
C PHE A 555 -55.65 49.75 -32.75
N ASP A 556 -56.44 50.43 -31.92
CA ASP A 556 -56.40 50.43 -30.45
C ASP A 556 -57.30 49.33 -29.84
N MET A 557 -57.20 49.10 -28.53
CA MET A 557 -58.10 48.22 -27.76
C MET A 557 -59.53 48.79 -27.70
N PRO A 558 -60.53 47.98 -27.29
CA PRO A 558 -61.05 48.18 -25.93
C PRO A 558 -61.47 46.92 -25.15
N ARG A 559 -61.88 47.15 -23.90
CA ARG A 559 -62.23 46.21 -22.81
C ARG A 559 -63.67 45.68 -22.84
N GLN A 560 -63.93 44.67 -21.96
CA GLN A 560 -65.19 44.38 -21.24
C GLN A 560 -66.38 43.87 -22.09
N SER A 561 -67.39 43.15 -21.59
CA SER A 561 -67.73 42.49 -20.30
C SER A 561 -68.90 41.50 -20.57
N HIS A 562 -69.11 40.36 -19.89
CA HIS A 562 -69.90 40.11 -18.66
C HIS A 562 -70.01 38.56 -18.49
N ALA A 563 -70.02 37.98 -17.27
CA ALA A 563 -71.17 37.43 -16.50
C ALA A 563 -71.95 36.29 -17.24
N GLU A 564 -72.33 35.13 -16.66
CA GLU A 564 -72.95 34.77 -15.36
C GLU A 564 -72.57 33.29 -14.97
N GLU A 565 -72.26 32.96 -13.70
CA GLU A 565 -73.14 32.33 -12.64
C GLU A 565 -73.24 30.77 -12.74
N SER A 566 -73.36 29.92 -11.68
CA SER A 566 -73.64 30.10 -10.24
C SER A 566 -72.98 29.03 -9.32
N ALA A 567 -73.05 29.28 -8.00
CA ALA A 567 -72.62 28.53 -6.78
C ALA A 567 -72.78 26.98 -6.75
N LEU A 568 -72.13 26.21 -5.85
CA LEU A 568 -72.18 26.17 -4.36
C LEU A 568 -70.96 25.33 -3.83
N TYR A 569 -70.47 25.35 -2.57
CA TYR A 569 -70.79 26.04 -1.30
C TYR A 569 -69.57 26.01 -0.32
N GLY A 570 -69.67 26.66 0.86
CA GLY A 570 -68.78 26.58 2.04
C GLY A 570 -69.51 27.14 3.29
N PRO A 571 -69.01 26.98 4.53
CA PRO A 571 -68.67 28.17 5.36
C PRO A 571 -67.35 28.01 6.18
N HIS A 572 -66.49 29.02 6.32
CA HIS A 572 -66.50 30.24 7.20
C HIS A 572 -66.11 29.98 8.68
N ASP A 573 -65.14 30.65 9.35
CA ASP A 573 -64.63 32.07 9.42
C ASP A 573 -65.46 32.95 10.41
N ASP A 574 -64.98 34.05 11.03
CA ASP A 574 -63.80 34.93 10.82
C ASP A 574 -63.36 35.62 12.17
N PHE A 575 -62.95 36.90 12.15
CA PHE A 575 -62.83 37.91 13.26
C PHE A 575 -61.50 37.92 14.07
N GLU A 576 -60.97 39.03 14.62
CA GLU A 576 -61.44 40.45 14.73
C GLU A 576 -60.26 41.50 14.72
N GLU A 577 -60.42 42.68 15.35
CA GLU A 577 -59.63 43.95 15.21
C GLU A 577 -58.65 44.25 16.40
N ASP A 578 -57.69 45.21 16.37
CA ASP A 578 -57.87 46.68 16.38
C ASP A 578 -56.56 47.53 16.17
N LEU A 579 -56.69 48.86 15.94
CA LEU A 579 -55.64 49.90 15.71
C LEU A 579 -55.69 51.00 16.83
N PRO A 580 -55.06 52.23 16.83
CA PRO A 580 -54.28 52.99 15.82
C PRO A 580 -53.07 53.93 16.27
N THR A 581 -52.44 54.63 15.29
CA THR A 581 -51.56 55.87 15.38
C THR A 581 -50.13 55.78 16.00
N GLY A 582 -49.08 56.55 15.60
CA GLY A 582 -48.84 57.47 14.46
C GLY A 582 -47.54 58.34 14.56
N ARG A 583 -47.13 59.01 13.44
CA ARG A 583 -46.11 60.12 13.24
C ARG A 583 -44.60 59.86 12.90
N TYR A 584 -44.13 60.54 11.82
CA TYR A 584 -42.82 61.21 11.49
C TYR A 584 -41.45 60.59 11.92
N GLY A 585 -40.34 60.66 11.15
CA GLY A 585 -40.03 61.16 9.79
C GLY A 585 -38.58 61.70 9.62
N GLY A 586 -37.91 61.46 8.47
CA GLY A 586 -36.85 62.35 7.91
C GLY A 586 -35.35 61.90 7.88
N SER A 587 -34.75 61.91 6.66
CA SER A 587 -33.30 62.09 6.30
C SER A 587 -32.21 61.15 6.89
N GLY A 588 -31.04 60.92 6.28
CA GLY A 588 -30.50 61.32 4.97
C GLY A 588 -29.02 60.91 4.76
N ARG A 589 -28.72 60.34 3.57
CA ARG A 589 -27.58 60.55 2.65
C ARG A 589 -26.10 60.81 3.10
N GLN A 590 -25.19 60.15 2.37
CA GLN A 590 -23.78 60.52 2.04
C GLN A 590 -22.76 60.51 3.21
N MET A 591 -21.44 60.30 3.03
CA MET A 591 -20.48 60.13 1.91
C MET A 591 -19.32 59.25 2.45
N SER A 592 -18.42 58.61 1.71
CA SER A 592 -18.02 58.66 0.28
C SER A 592 -17.85 57.26 -0.30
#